data_AF-A0A518LJ59-F1
#
_entry.id   AF-A0A518LJ59-F1
#
_cell.length_a   1.000
_cell.length_b   1.000
_cell.length_c   1.000
_cell.angle_alpha   90.00
_cell.angle_beta   90.00
_cell.angle_gamma   90.00
#
_symmetry.space_group_name_H-M   'P 1'
#
loop_
_entity.id
_entity.type
_entity.pdbx_description
1 polymer ?
#
loop_
_entity_poly.entity_id
_entity_poly.type
_entity_poly.pdbx_seq_one_letter_code
_entity_poly.pdbx_strand_id
1 'polypeptide(L)'
;MDMERLREIIGEDRTDAIVKAPGETTDAAHASADSAITNTRAGERTVRDSYCHKLYEVRIGWLGCATVILVTIIVGVFVGFTSNLYPNVPPFVRGLTVGILVAILIAIIMRVVRGSETAQIEKLLNGSETENPIHTLIAIKSKYYFSNDNRVLGRVMTHFMGQGMAGSVFRLYKKNKPAPIDPLCIPFEPMLVNEGDAPFRELASHAKPNTPASQLQLRKAIDIESRLPPAIHRNIRLRGGYFLMAIGLFNLIFPIIESIQLGRPTFMLFFWCAWIVIMYLMPAAYSNKPKQQWLIVPGGLVMRQPTKRGNIDLQVFNAARCILLSTEARNRLWTINVADGQSTGWLRVTDFEMDLVLRAWCSPIPPPTVEQLSDFR
;
A
#
# COMPACT_ATOMS: atom_id res chain seq x y z
N MET A 1 -31.70 -2.19 -3.40
CA MET A 1 -31.10 -1.44 -2.27
C MET A 1 -31.45 0.00 -2.53
N ASP A 2 -32.33 0.57 -1.71
CA ASP A 2 -32.99 1.86 -1.97
C ASP A 2 -32.03 3.04 -1.96
N MET A 3 -32.17 3.93 -2.95
CA MET A 3 -31.44 5.19 -3.04
C MET A 3 -31.72 6.12 -1.85
N GLU A 4 -32.87 5.96 -1.18
CA GLU A 4 -33.21 6.70 0.04
C GLU A 4 -32.32 6.34 1.24
N ARG A 5 -31.96 5.05 1.41
CA ARG A 5 -31.01 4.63 2.46
C ARG A 5 -29.59 5.15 2.24
N LEU A 6 -29.21 5.42 0.99
CA LEU A 6 -27.91 6.01 0.66
C LEU A 6 -27.86 7.50 1.03
N ARG A 7 -28.97 8.23 0.92
CA ARG A 7 -29.07 9.62 1.37
C ARG A 7 -29.03 9.73 2.90
N GLU A 8 -29.68 8.81 3.60
CA GLU A 8 -29.73 8.78 5.07
C GLU A 8 -28.35 8.48 5.71
N ILE A 9 -27.49 7.71 5.03
CA ILE A 9 -26.11 7.42 5.48
C ILE A 9 -25.15 8.61 5.23
N ILE A 10 -25.48 9.49 4.27
CA ILE A 10 -24.55 10.54 3.81
C ILE A 10 -24.64 11.83 4.62
N GLY A 11 -25.67 12.04 5.44
CA GLY A 11 -25.78 13.23 6.28
C GLY A 11 -25.82 14.50 5.45
N GLU A 12 -27.03 14.89 5.05
CA GLU A 12 -27.30 16.27 4.62
C GLU A 12 -26.88 17.23 5.74
N ASP A 13 -25.73 17.88 5.60
CA ASP A 13 -25.60 19.28 6.01
C ASP A 13 -24.36 19.97 5.43
N ARG A 14 -24.63 21.13 4.80
CA ARG A 14 -23.76 22.27 4.50
C ARG A 14 -22.61 22.12 3.49
N THR A 15 -22.95 22.50 2.26
CA THR A 15 -22.15 23.37 1.40
C THR A 15 -21.68 24.62 2.14
N ASP A 16 -20.38 24.74 2.43
CA ASP A 16 -19.73 26.03 2.69
C ASP A 16 -18.29 26.03 2.13
N ALA A 17 -18.06 27.01 1.24
CA ALA A 17 -16.79 27.62 0.82
C ALA A 17 -15.60 26.73 0.38
N ILE A 18 -15.48 26.49 -0.93
CA ILE A 18 -14.19 26.27 -1.59
C ILE A 18 -13.57 27.65 -1.86
N VAL A 19 -12.55 28.01 -1.07
CA VAL A 19 -11.70 29.18 -1.34
C VAL A 19 -10.73 28.80 -2.47
N LYS A 20 -10.99 29.28 -3.69
CA LYS A 20 -10.01 29.33 -4.78
C LYS A 20 -9.11 30.55 -4.57
N ALA A 21 -7.79 30.34 -4.50
CA ALA A 21 -6.82 31.42 -4.58
C ALA A 21 -6.67 31.91 -6.04
N PRO A 22 -6.56 33.23 -6.29
CA PRO A 22 -6.36 33.77 -7.63
C PRO A 22 -4.87 34.03 -7.94
N GLY A 23 -4.50 33.85 -9.22
CA GLY A 23 -3.41 34.58 -9.85
C GLY A 23 -2.12 33.80 -10.11
N GLU A 24 -1.87 33.44 -11.37
CA GLU A 24 -0.77 33.99 -12.18
C GLU A 24 -0.79 33.36 -13.57
N THR A 25 -1.21 34.16 -14.54
CA THR A 25 -1.07 33.91 -15.97
C THR A 25 -0.15 34.98 -16.54
N THR A 26 1.06 34.59 -16.95
CA THR A 26 1.78 35.00 -18.16
C THR A 26 3.28 34.84 -17.96
N ASP A 27 3.86 33.70 -18.36
CA ASP A 27 5.28 33.55 -18.74
C ASP A 27 5.56 32.21 -19.48
N ALA A 28 4.53 31.62 -20.11
CA ALA A 28 4.59 30.24 -20.61
C ALA A 28 5.11 30.08 -22.06
N ALA A 29 5.60 31.14 -22.72
CA ALA A 29 5.92 31.06 -24.16
C ALA A 29 7.38 30.66 -24.47
N HIS A 30 8.34 30.90 -23.57
CA HIS A 30 9.76 30.64 -23.87
C HIS A 30 10.34 29.36 -23.23
N ALA A 31 9.63 28.70 -22.32
CA ALA A 31 10.03 27.40 -21.75
C ALA A 31 9.65 26.18 -22.62
N SER A 32 8.97 26.38 -23.75
CA SER A 32 8.35 25.30 -24.54
C SER A 32 9.33 24.48 -25.38
N ALA A 33 10.51 24.99 -25.75
CA ALA A 33 11.42 24.28 -26.65
C ALA A 33 12.39 23.33 -25.91
N ASP A 34 12.96 23.75 -24.79
CA ASP A 34 13.86 22.90 -23.98
C ASP A 34 13.09 21.86 -23.14
N SER A 35 11.82 22.12 -22.83
CA SER A 35 10.93 21.13 -22.20
C SER A 35 10.58 19.96 -23.13
N ALA A 36 10.56 20.16 -24.45
CA ALA A 36 10.19 19.13 -25.42
C ALA A 36 11.24 18.01 -25.53
N ILE A 37 12.53 18.35 -25.41
CA ILE A 37 13.66 17.40 -25.54
C ILE A 37 13.89 16.64 -24.22
N THR A 38 13.65 17.27 -23.07
CA THR A 38 13.67 16.61 -21.76
C THR A 38 12.44 15.70 -21.56
N ASN A 39 11.27 16.09 -22.07
CA ASN A 39 10.06 15.26 -22.04
C ASN A 39 10.17 13.99 -22.89
N THR A 40 10.91 13.99 -24.00
CA THR A 40 11.07 12.78 -24.84
C THR A 40 11.94 11.72 -24.14
N ARG A 41 13.03 12.12 -23.49
CA ARG A 41 13.87 11.19 -22.70
C ARG A 41 13.21 10.76 -21.38
N ALA A 42 12.41 11.62 -20.76
CA ALA A 42 11.58 11.25 -19.61
C ALA A 42 10.44 10.28 -20.01
N GLY A 43 9.87 10.46 -21.20
CA GLY A 43 8.86 9.57 -21.80
C GLY A 43 9.39 8.16 -22.08
N GLU A 44 10.60 8.02 -22.65
CA GLU A 44 11.20 6.70 -22.88
C GLU A 44 11.60 5.99 -21.58
N ARG A 45 12.01 6.74 -20.55
CA ARG A 45 12.27 6.18 -19.20
C ARG A 45 10.99 5.74 -18.50
N THR A 46 9.93 6.55 -18.51
CA THR A 46 8.63 6.20 -17.90
C THR A 46 7.99 4.97 -18.54
N VAL A 47 8.11 4.78 -19.86
CA VAL A 47 7.70 3.52 -20.50
C VAL A 47 8.50 2.34 -19.94
N ARG A 48 9.83 2.48 -19.82
CA ARG A 48 10.73 1.42 -19.32
C ARG A 48 10.52 1.08 -17.84
N ASP A 49 10.21 2.07 -17.01
CA ASP A 49 9.94 1.89 -15.58
C ASP A 49 8.55 1.31 -15.33
N SER A 50 7.56 1.67 -16.17
CA SER A 50 6.27 0.97 -16.24
C SER A 50 6.43 -0.52 -16.56
N TYR A 51 7.38 -0.90 -17.44
CA TYR A 51 7.71 -2.31 -17.70
C TYR A 51 8.38 -3.00 -16.51
N CYS A 52 9.22 -2.31 -15.73
CA CYS A 52 9.88 -2.90 -14.57
C CYS A 52 8.93 -3.10 -13.38
N HIS A 53 8.00 -2.17 -13.16
CA HIS A 53 6.93 -2.31 -12.18
C HIS A 53 5.98 -3.47 -12.58
N LYS A 54 5.61 -3.57 -13.87
CA LYS A 54 4.86 -4.73 -14.40
C LYS A 54 5.56 -6.06 -14.11
N LEU A 55 6.88 -6.15 -14.25
CA LEU A 55 7.65 -7.38 -13.98
C LEU A 55 7.68 -7.78 -12.49
N TYR A 56 7.72 -6.81 -11.57
CA TYR A 56 7.72 -7.10 -10.13
C TYR A 56 6.34 -7.53 -9.61
N GLU A 57 5.28 -6.89 -10.11
CA GLU A 57 3.90 -7.29 -9.80
C GLU A 57 3.53 -8.63 -10.42
N VAL A 58 4.06 -8.94 -11.61
CA VAL A 58 4.00 -10.26 -12.21
C VAL A 58 4.60 -11.28 -11.22
N ARG A 59 5.74 -11.01 -10.58
CA ARG A 59 6.36 -11.93 -9.59
C ARG A 59 5.54 -12.16 -8.31
N ILE A 60 4.90 -11.14 -7.73
CA ILE A 60 4.02 -11.33 -6.55
C ILE A 60 2.76 -12.09 -6.94
N GLY A 61 2.22 -11.81 -8.12
CA GLY A 61 1.16 -12.61 -8.75
C GLY A 61 1.60 -14.07 -8.96
N TRP A 62 2.83 -14.30 -9.45
CA TRP A 62 3.40 -15.63 -9.62
C TRP A 62 3.62 -16.35 -8.30
N LEU A 63 4.01 -15.66 -7.22
CA LEU A 63 4.15 -16.30 -5.91
C LEU A 63 2.79 -16.76 -5.39
N GLY A 64 1.77 -15.90 -5.48
CA GLY A 64 0.38 -16.25 -5.16
C GLY A 64 -0.13 -17.42 -6.01
N CYS A 65 0.04 -17.35 -7.33
CA CYS A 65 -0.29 -18.42 -8.26
C CYS A 65 0.50 -19.70 -7.95
N ALA A 66 1.77 -19.62 -7.59
CA ALA A 66 2.60 -20.76 -7.23
C ALA A 66 2.11 -21.42 -5.93
N THR A 67 1.75 -20.65 -4.90
CA THR A 67 1.11 -21.20 -3.70
C THR A 67 -0.24 -21.83 -4.01
N VAL A 68 -1.07 -21.20 -4.84
CA VAL A 68 -2.36 -21.78 -5.24
C VAL A 68 -2.14 -23.07 -6.04
N ILE A 69 -1.24 -23.08 -7.01
CA ILE A 69 -0.85 -24.27 -7.78
C ILE A 69 -0.34 -25.37 -6.83
N LEU A 70 0.55 -25.05 -5.91
CA LEU A 70 1.11 -26.00 -4.94
C LEU A 70 0.02 -26.60 -4.05
N VAL A 71 -0.84 -25.76 -3.46
CA VAL A 71 -1.96 -26.21 -2.62
C VAL A 71 -2.93 -27.06 -3.44
N THR A 72 -3.20 -26.68 -4.69
CA THR A 72 -4.10 -27.42 -5.58
C THR A 72 -3.49 -28.77 -5.99
N ILE A 73 -2.17 -28.85 -6.19
CA ILE A 73 -1.46 -30.12 -6.42
C ILE A 73 -1.52 -31.00 -5.18
N ILE A 74 -1.29 -30.45 -3.98
CA ILE A 74 -1.35 -31.20 -2.72
C ILE A 74 -2.76 -31.75 -2.48
N VAL A 75 -3.79 -30.92 -2.64
CA VAL A 75 -5.20 -31.31 -2.52
C VAL A 75 -5.57 -32.32 -3.61
N GLY A 76 -5.12 -32.12 -4.85
CA GLY A 76 -5.34 -33.04 -5.97
C GLY A 76 -4.73 -34.41 -5.71
N VAL A 77 -3.48 -34.47 -5.22
CA VAL A 77 -2.82 -35.72 -4.81
C VAL A 77 -3.62 -36.42 -3.71
N PHE A 78 -4.06 -35.68 -2.69
CA PHE A 78 -4.89 -36.23 -1.61
C PHE A 78 -6.21 -36.83 -2.13
N VAL A 79 -6.93 -36.11 -3.00
CA VAL A 79 -8.17 -36.57 -3.63
C VAL A 79 -7.92 -37.79 -4.55
N GLY A 80 -6.79 -37.83 -5.25
CA GLY A 80 -6.39 -38.95 -6.10
C GLY A 80 -6.13 -40.24 -5.33
N PHE A 81 -5.62 -40.15 -4.10
CA PHE A 81 -5.45 -41.30 -3.20
C PHE A 81 -6.78 -41.80 -2.63
N THR A 82 -7.78 -40.92 -2.46
CA THR A 82 -9.08 -41.28 -1.88
C THR A 82 -10.15 -41.64 -2.90
N SER A 83 -9.98 -41.34 -4.18
CA SER A 83 -11.01 -41.51 -5.21
C SER A 83 -10.81 -42.78 -6.07
N ASN A 84 -11.92 -43.49 -6.32
CA ASN A 84 -11.96 -44.65 -7.23
C ASN A 84 -12.29 -44.28 -8.69
N LEU A 85 -12.24 -43.00 -9.04
CA LEU A 85 -12.40 -42.53 -10.40
C LEU A 85 -11.17 -42.97 -11.20
N TYR A 86 -11.35 -43.92 -12.13
CA TYR A 86 -10.31 -44.54 -12.98
C TYR A 86 -9.34 -45.50 -12.25
N PRO A 87 -9.76 -46.76 -12.01
CA PRO A 87 -8.94 -47.75 -11.30
C PRO A 87 -7.64 -48.12 -12.04
N ASN A 88 -7.60 -47.94 -13.37
CA ASN A 88 -6.47 -48.34 -14.21
C ASN A 88 -5.33 -47.29 -14.25
N VAL A 89 -5.49 -46.14 -13.60
CA VAL A 89 -4.48 -45.07 -13.60
C VAL A 89 -3.83 -44.99 -12.22
N PRO A 90 -2.49 -44.90 -12.12
CA PRO A 90 -1.81 -44.72 -10.84
C PRO A 90 -2.39 -43.53 -10.05
N PRO A 91 -2.68 -43.68 -8.74
CA PRO A 91 -3.30 -42.63 -7.91
C PRO A 91 -2.58 -41.28 -7.99
N PHE A 92 -1.26 -41.31 -8.07
CA PHE A 92 -0.41 -40.11 -8.20
C PHE A 92 -0.68 -39.33 -9.49
N VAL A 93 -0.75 -40.01 -10.64
CA VAL A 93 -0.98 -39.38 -11.95
C VAL A 93 -2.38 -38.78 -12.02
N ARG A 94 -3.39 -39.45 -11.44
CA ARG A 94 -4.75 -38.92 -11.32
C ARG A 94 -4.77 -37.63 -10.51
N GLY A 95 -4.20 -37.66 -9.30
CA GLY A 95 -4.20 -36.51 -8.42
C GLY A 95 -3.45 -35.29 -8.98
N LEU A 96 -2.31 -35.53 -9.64
CA LEU A 96 -1.55 -34.48 -10.32
C LEU A 96 -2.33 -33.85 -11.48
N THR A 97 -3.00 -34.68 -12.30
CA THR A 97 -3.80 -34.20 -13.43
C THR A 97 -4.98 -33.35 -12.97
N VAL A 98 -5.73 -33.80 -11.96
CA VAL A 98 -6.82 -33.02 -11.34
C VAL A 98 -6.29 -31.72 -10.74
N GLY A 99 -5.17 -31.77 -10.02
CA GLY A 99 -4.53 -30.59 -9.44
C GLY A 99 -4.15 -29.53 -10.47
N ILE A 100 -3.55 -29.95 -11.59
CA ILE A 100 -3.18 -29.06 -12.71
C ILE A 100 -4.43 -28.45 -13.36
N LEU A 101 -5.46 -29.25 -13.64
CA LEU A 101 -6.70 -28.76 -14.27
C LEU A 101 -7.40 -27.71 -13.39
N VAL A 102 -7.51 -27.98 -12.09
CA VAL A 102 -8.10 -27.02 -11.14
C VAL A 102 -7.24 -25.75 -11.07
N ALA A 103 -5.92 -25.87 -11.06
CA ALA A 103 -5.04 -24.70 -11.03
C ALA A 103 -5.17 -23.83 -12.30
N ILE A 104 -5.27 -24.44 -13.48
CA ILE A 104 -5.54 -23.73 -14.75
C ILE A 104 -6.89 -23.02 -14.69
N LEU A 105 -7.93 -23.73 -14.24
CA LEU A 105 -9.28 -23.16 -14.10
C LEU A 105 -9.28 -21.94 -13.17
N ILE A 106 -8.63 -22.04 -12.01
CA ILE A 106 -8.49 -20.92 -11.06
C ILE A 106 -7.75 -19.75 -11.71
N ALA A 107 -6.66 -20.01 -12.45
CA ALA A 107 -5.89 -18.97 -13.12
C ALA A 107 -6.73 -18.24 -14.20
N ILE A 108 -7.55 -18.98 -14.96
CA ILE A 108 -8.48 -18.40 -15.95
C ILE A 108 -9.54 -17.54 -15.24
N ILE A 109 -10.18 -18.07 -14.20
CA ILE A 109 -11.19 -17.33 -13.41
C ILE A 109 -10.57 -16.03 -12.87
N MET A 110 -9.39 -16.09 -12.25
CA MET A 110 -8.70 -14.90 -11.74
C MET A 110 -8.40 -13.88 -12.84
N ARG A 111 -8.00 -14.34 -14.04
CA ARG A 111 -7.74 -13.45 -15.19
C ARG A 111 -9.01 -12.78 -15.69
N VAL A 112 -10.10 -13.53 -15.82
CA VAL A 112 -11.40 -13.01 -16.28
C VAL A 112 -11.98 -12.02 -15.27
N VAL A 113 -11.96 -12.37 -13.98
CA VAL A 113 -12.42 -11.47 -12.90
C VAL A 113 -11.64 -10.16 -12.91
N ARG A 114 -10.29 -10.22 -12.94
CA ARG A 114 -9.44 -9.01 -13.00
C ARG A 114 -9.67 -8.17 -14.25
N GLY A 115 -9.86 -8.82 -15.41
CA GLY A 115 -10.17 -8.12 -16.66
C GLY A 115 -11.51 -7.39 -16.59
N SER A 116 -12.53 -8.05 -16.04
CA SER A 116 -13.86 -7.46 -15.85
C SER A 116 -13.84 -6.29 -14.88
N GLU A 117 -13.13 -6.40 -13.75
CA GLU A 117 -12.97 -5.31 -12.79
C GLU A 117 -12.36 -4.08 -13.45
N THR A 118 -11.26 -4.27 -14.18
CA THR A 118 -10.55 -3.19 -14.88
C THR A 118 -11.45 -2.49 -15.90
N ALA A 119 -12.18 -3.25 -16.71
CA ALA A 119 -13.10 -2.70 -17.71
C ALA A 119 -14.27 -1.95 -17.08
N GLN A 120 -14.80 -2.43 -15.94
CA GLN A 120 -15.87 -1.74 -15.23
C GLN A 120 -15.39 -0.44 -14.57
N ILE A 121 -14.15 -0.40 -14.06
CA ILE A 121 -13.54 0.83 -13.54
C ILE A 121 -13.33 1.85 -14.66
N GLU A 122 -12.81 1.42 -15.80
CA GLU A 122 -12.69 2.31 -16.99
C GLU A 122 -14.06 2.83 -17.41
N LYS A 123 -15.09 1.99 -17.42
CA LYS A 123 -16.47 2.42 -17.71
C LYS A 123 -16.98 3.45 -16.69
N LEU A 124 -16.67 3.28 -15.40
CA LEU A 124 -17.04 4.25 -14.36
C LEU A 124 -16.29 5.57 -14.53
N LEU A 125 -14.98 5.53 -14.84
CA LEU A 125 -14.17 6.73 -15.06
C LEU A 125 -14.63 7.48 -16.32
N ASN A 126 -14.81 6.78 -17.44
CA ASN A 126 -15.26 7.38 -18.70
C ASN A 126 -16.72 7.84 -18.64
N GLY A 127 -17.56 7.17 -17.84
CA GLY A 127 -18.94 7.60 -17.61
C GLY A 127 -19.05 8.78 -16.62
N SER A 128 -17.98 9.11 -15.89
CA SER A 128 -17.97 10.14 -14.85
C SER A 128 -17.57 11.53 -15.33
N GLU A 129 -17.54 11.77 -16.65
CA GLU A 129 -17.09 13.04 -17.28
C GLU A 129 -17.79 14.31 -16.75
N THR A 130 -18.83 14.20 -15.90
CA THR A 130 -19.56 15.33 -15.30
C THR A 130 -19.88 15.18 -13.81
N GLU A 131 -19.54 14.07 -13.16
CA GLU A 131 -19.85 13.85 -11.74
C GLU A 131 -18.67 14.20 -10.82
N ASN A 132 -18.97 14.79 -9.67
CA ASN A 132 -17.99 15.13 -8.64
C ASN A 132 -17.01 13.96 -8.38
N PRO A 133 -15.68 14.16 -8.49
CA PRO A 133 -14.68 13.09 -8.39
C PRO A 133 -14.74 12.33 -7.05
N ILE A 134 -15.30 12.96 -6.00
CA ILE A 134 -15.56 12.34 -4.72
C ILE A 134 -16.62 11.24 -4.84
N HIS A 135 -17.70 11.45 -5.60
CA HIS A 135 -18.71 10.41 -5.85
C HIS A 135 -18.12 9.23 -6.62
N THR A 136 -17.29 9.49 -7.62
CA THR A 136 -16.56 8.45 -8.35
C THR A 136 -15.66 7.63 -7.42
N LEU A 137 -14.89 8.27 -6.53
CA LEU A 137 -14.08 7.58 -5.52
C LEU A 137 -14.92 6.71 -4.58
N ILE A 138 -16.06 7.23 -4.11
CA ILE A 138 -16.96 6.50 -3.22
C ILE A 138 -17.58 5.30 -3.93
N ALA A 139 -18.02 5.47 -5.19
CA ALA A 139 -18.58 4.39 -6.01
C ALA A 139 -17.55 3.29 -6.30
N ILE A 140 -16.31 3.66 -6.62
CA ILE A 140 -15.22 2.70 -6.80
C ILE A 140 -14.89 1.97 -5.50
N LYS A 141 -14.83 2.71 -4.37
CA LYS A 141 -14.59 2.12 -3.04
C LYS A 141 -15.66 1.11 -2.65
N SER A 142 -16.93 1.44 -2.82
CA SER A 142 -18.06 0.61 -2.40
C SER A 142 -18.17 -0.67 -3.23
N LYS A 143 -17.84 -0.61 -4.52
CA LYS A 143 -18.01 -1.72 -5.46
C LYS A 143 -16.82 -2.68 -5.50
N TYR A 144 -15.59 -2.21 -5.35
CA TYR A 144 -14.37 -3.03 -5.49
C TYR A 144 -13.67 -3.33 -4.17
N TYR A 145 -14.34 -3.04 -3.06
CA TYR A 145 -13.90 -3.27 -1.69
C TYR A 145 -12.44 -2.86 -1.44
N PHE A 146 -11.89 -1.83 -2.11
CA PHE A 146 -10.44 -1.61 -2.25
C PHE A 146 -9.62 -2.83 -1.82
N SER A 147 -9.73 -3.91 -2.59
CA SER A 147 -8.60 -4.82 -2.62
C SER A 147 -7.39 -3.91 -2.85
N ASN A 148 -6.29 -4.12 -2.14
CA ASN A 148 -5.12 -3.22 -2.18
C ASN A 148 -4.42 -3.25 -3.57
N ASP A 149 -5.18 -3.32 -4.66
CA ASP A 149 -4.74 -3.25 -6.03
C ASP A 149 -4.46 -1.78 -6.38
N ASN A 150 -3.21 -1.41 -6.13
CA ASN A 150 -2.70 -0.07 -6.41
C ASN A 150 -2.79 0.28 -7.90
N ARG A 151 -3.04 -0.68 -8.81
CA ARG A 151 -3.23 -0.39 -10.23
C ARG A 151 -4.54 0.34 -10.50
N VAL A 152 -5.61 -0.11 -9.83
CA VAL A 152 -6.92 0.54 -9.92
C VAL A 152 -6.80 1.96 -9.40
N LEU A 153 -6.21 2.13 -8.22
CA LEU A 153 -6.01 3.43 -7.59
C LEU A 153 -5.12 4.35 -8.41
N GLY A 154 -4.00 3.84 -8.93
CA GLY A 154 -3.11 4.59 -9.82
C GLY A 154 -3.87 5.13 -11.03
N ARG A 155 -4.69 4.31 -11.69
CA ARG A 155 -5.51 4.75 -12.85
C ARG A 155 -6.54 5.82 -12.49
N VAL A 156 -7.23 5.64 -11.37
CA VAL A 156 -8.20 6.64 -10.87
C VAL A 156 -7.51 7.97 -10.60
N MET A 157 -6.33 7.93 -9.98
CA MET A 157 -5.56 9.14 -9.69
C MET A 157 -5.01 9.80 -10.96
N THR A 158 -4.53 9.01 -11.94
CA THR A 158 -4.13 9.54 -13.25
C THR A 158 -5.30 10.20 -13.98
N HIS A 159 -6.50 9.62 -13.89
CA HIS A 159 -7.71 10.21 -14.45
C HIS A 159 -8.04 11.56 -13.79
N PHE A 160 -8.02 11.66 -12.46
CA PHE A 160 -8.25 12.94 -11.76
C PHE A 160 -7.15 13.97 -11.99
N MET A 161 -5.90 13.52 -12.13
CA MET A 161 -4.80 14.39 -12.58
C MET A 161 -5.13 15.02 -13.94
N GLY A 162 -5.63 14.22 -14.89
CA GLY A 162 -6.09 14.70 -16.20
C GLY A 162 -7.27 15.67 -16.13
N GLN A 163 -8.07 15.61 -15.07
CA GLN A 163 -9.16 16.57 -14.80
C GLN A 163 -8.70 17.85 -14.08
N GLY A 164 -7.38 18.05 -13.88
CA GLY A 164 -6.84 19.25 -13.24
C GLY A 164 -6.91 19.23 -11.71
N MET A 165 -7.07 18.05 -11.09
CA MET A 165 -7.14 17.91 -9.62
C MET A 165 -5.76 17.86 -8.95
N ALA A 166 -4.68 18.21 -9.64
CA ALA A 166 -3.34 18.32 -9.05
C ALA A 166 -3.37 19.26 -7.82
N GLY A 167 -2.62 18.93 -6.77
CA GLY A 167 -2.73 19.65 -5.49
C GLY A 167 -3.73 19.04 -4.50
N SER A 168 -4.60 18.14 -4.97
CA SER A 168 -5.69 17.62 -4.13
C SER A 168 -5.23 16.46 -3.22
N VAL A 169 -5.81 16.45 -2.01
CA VAL A 169 -5.64 15.36 -1.03
C VAL A 169 -6.99 14.72 -0.76
N PHE A 170 -7.12 13.43 -1.09
CA PHE A 170 -8.32 12.64 -0.83
C PHE A 170 -8.10 11.72 0.38
N ARG A 171 -9.04 11.74 1.34
CA ARG A 171 -9.01 10.90 2.54
C ARG A 171 -10.26 10.05 2.62
N LEU A 172 -10.12 8.74 2.41
CA LEU A 172 -11.22 7.79 2.42
C LEU A 172 -11.21 6.95 3.71
N TYR A 173 -12.06 7.33 4.66
CA TYR A 173 -12.25 6.67 5.97
C TYR A 173 -13.56 5.87 6.02
N LYS A 174 -13.75 5.05 7.06
CA LYS A 174 -14.96 4.19 7.19
C LYS A 174 -16.07 4.77 8.05
N LYS A 175 -15.75 5.41 9.19
CA LYS A 175 -16.78 5.81 10.17
C LYS A 175 -16.60 7.19 10.75
N ASN A 176 -15.39 7.57 11.16
CA ASN A 176 -15.16 8.85 11.83
C ASN A 176 -14.46 9.80 10.88
N LYS A 177 -15.05 11.00 10.69
CA LYS A 177 -14.37 12.09 9.98
C LYS A 177 -13.04 12.35 10.69
N PRO A 178 -11.90 12.18 10.00
CA PRO A 178 -10.63 12.38 10.65
C PRO A 178 -10.48 13.86 10.99
N ALA A 179 -9.69 14.14 12.02
CA ALA A 179 -9.38 15.50 12.43
C ALA A 179 -8.78 16.30 11.25
N PRO A 180 -8.99 17.64 11.22
CA PRO A 180 -8.25 18.53 10.36
C PRO A 180 -6.74 18.28 10.49
N ILE A 181 -6.01 18.42 9.38
CA ILE A 181 -4.56 18.27 9.35
C ILE A 181 -3.96 19.63 9.64
N ASP A 182 -3.09 19.71 10.65
CA ASP A 182 -2.25 20.89 10.88
C ASP A 182 -0.94 20.74 10.08
N PRO A 183 -0.68 21.58 9.07
CA PRO A 183 0.55 21.48 8.27
C PRO A 183 1.83 21.60 9.10
N LEU A 184 2.89 20.93 8.66
CA LEU A 184 4.23 21.17 9.19
C LEU A 184 4.77 22.48 8.62
N CYS A 185 4.88 23.52 9.45
CA CYS A 185 5.43 24.81 9.03
C CYS A 185 6.93 24.97 9.34
N ILE A 186 7.61 23.89 9.74
CA ILE A 186 9.04 23.89 10.05
C ILE A 186 9.82 23.19 8.93
N PRO A 187 11.00 23.70 8.52
CA PRO A 187 11.87 22.98 7.62
C PRO A 187 12.44 21.75 8.33
N PHE A 188 12.56 20.64 7.60
CA PHE A 188 13.17 19.41 8.10
C PHE A 188 13.87 18.64 6.98
N GLU A 189 14.87 17.85 7.35
CA GLU A 189 15.61 17.02 6.41
C GLU A 189 14.80 15.81 5.93
N PRO A 190 14.99 15.34 4.69
CA PRO A 190 14.36 14.12 4.19
C PRO A 190 14.57 12.94 5.15
N MET A 191 13.48 12.31 5.58
CA MET A 191 13.54 11.21 6.55
C MET A 191 12.64 10.05 6.14
N LEU A 192 13.02 8.83 6.50
CA LEU A 192 12.27 7.62 6.14
C LEU A 192 10.87 7.63 6.77
N VAL A 193 9.85 7.25 6.00
CA VAL A 193 8.50 6.99 6.50
C VAL A 193 8.52 5.69 7.33
N ASN A 194 9.00 5.79 8.58
CA ASN A 194 9.15 4.66 9.48
C ASN A 194 9.08 5.13 10.94
N GLU A 195 8.03 4.76 11.66
CA GLU A 195 7.89 5.08 13.09
C GLU A 195 8.99 4.48 13.98
N GLY A 196 9.73 3.49 13.47
CA GLY A 196 10.92 2.95 14.14
C GLY A 196 12.17 3.83 14.03
N ASP A 197 12.16 4.83 13.14
CA ASP A 197 13.31 5.71 12.92
C ASP A 197 13.34 6.87 13.93
N ALA A 198 14.52 7.22 14.44
CA ALA A 198 14.65 8.23 15.50
C ALA A 198 14.32 9.65 15.02
N PRO A 199 14.85 10.13 13.87
CA PRO A 199 14.50 11.45 13.33
C PRO A 199 13.01 11.60 13.03
N PHE A 200 12.36 10.52 12.57
CA PHE A 200 10.92 10.51 12.31
C PHE A 200 10.09 10.77 13.57
N ARG A 201 10.45 10.10 14.68
CA ARG A 201 9.77 10.31 15.97
C ARG A 201 10.07 11.67 16.58
N GLU A 202 11.28 12.18 16.40
CA GLU A 202 11.65 13.52 16.82
C GLU A 202 10.81 14.57 16.10
N LEU A 203 10.68 14.51 14.78
CA LEU A 203 9.83 15.41 14.02
C LEU A 203 8.37 15.34 14.48
N ALA A 204 7.85 14.13 14.70
CA ALA A 204 6.49 13.93 15.18
C ALA A 204 6.23 14.54 16.57
N SER A 205 7.25 14.58 17.44
CA SER A 205 7.14 15.20 18.76
C SER A 205 7.03 16.73 18.69
N HIS A 206 7.63 17.35 17.66
CA HIS A 206 7.50 18.77 17.35
C HIS A 206 6.18 19.09 16.65
N ALA A 207 5.62 18.12 15.91
CA ALA A 207 4.34 18.18 15.22
C ALA A 207 3.13 18.02 16.17
N LYS A 208 3.17 18.59 17.38
CA LYS A 208 2.15 18.37 18.42
C LYS A 208 0.75 18.50 17.83
N PRO A 209 -0.12 17.49 17.97
CA PRO A 209 -1.47 17.60 17.43
C PRO A 209 -2.26 18.62 18.26
N ASN A 210 -2.94 19.56 17.60
CA ASN A 210 -3.72 20.61 18.27
C ASN A 210 -4.98 20.07 18.98
N THR A 211 -5.31 18.78 18.83
CA THR A 211 -6.51 18.15 19.41
C THR A 211 -6.19 17.32 20.66
N PRO A 212 -6.89 17.53 21.79
CA PRO A 212 -6.65 16.78 23.03
C PRO A 212 -6.91 15.27 22.89
N ALA A 213 -7.82 14.85 22.01
CA ALA A 213 -8.05 13.43 21.70
C ALA A 213 -6.85 12.77 21.01
N SER A 214 -6.20 13.49 20.10
CA SER A 214 -5.00 13.07 19.38
C SER A 214 -3.79 13.03 20.30
N GLN A 215 -3.68 13.99 21.23
CA GLN A 215 -2.65 13.98 22.29
C GLN A 215 -2.84 12.83 23.28
N LEU A 216 -4.08 12.49 23.63
CA LEU A 216 -4.39 11.35 24.50
C LEU A 216 -4.10 10.00 23.81
N GLN A 217 -4.32 9.91 22.50
CA GLN A 217 -3.95 8.73 21.71
C GLN A 217 -2.43 8.62 21.53
N LEU A 218 -1.74 9.74 21.28
CA LEU A 218 -0.29 9.80 21.22
C LEU A 218 0.33 9.40 22.56
N ARG A 219 -0.16 9.96 23.68
CA ARG A 219 0.28 9.59 25.03
C ARG A 219 -0.05 8.14 25.37
N LYS A 220 -1.24 7.63 25.04
CA LYS A 220 -1.60 6.22 25.28
C LYS A 220 -0.81 5.25 24.41
N ALA A 221 -0.47 5.62 23.18
CA ALA A 221 0.45 4.84 22.34
C ALA A 221 1.82 4.81 23.02
N ILE A 222 2.37 5.97 23.39
CA ILE A 222 3.67 6.10 24.06
C ILE A 222 3.74 5.36 25.42
N ASP A 223 2.69 5.43 26.25
CA ASP A 223 2.66 4.81 27.59
C ASP A 223 2.46 3.28 27.53
N ILE A 224 1.63 2.79 26.61
CA ILE A 224 1.35 1.35 26.46
C ILE A 224 2.49 0.64 25.68
N GLU A 225 3.28 1.37 24.88
CA GLU A 225 4.41 0.86 24.07
C GLU A 225 5.69 0.56 24.87
N SER A 226 5.69 0.72 26.19
CA SER A 226 6.88 0.61 27.05
C SER A 226 7.50 -0.79 27.22
N ARG A 227 7.08 -1.81 26.45
CA ARG A 227 7.67 -3.17 26.56
C ARG A 227 8.29 -3.71 25.27
N LEU A 228 8.07 -3.09 24.11
CA LEU A 228 8.59 -3.58 22.83
C LEU A 228 9.04 -2.44 21.91
N PRO A 229 10.17 -2.59 21.18
CA PRO A 229 10.63 -1.61 20.21
C PRO A 229 9.56 -1.32 19.13
N PRO A 230 9.27 -0.04 18.79
CA PRO A 230 8.27 0.35 17.79
C PRO A 230 8.47 -0.32 16.42
N ALA A 231 9.73 -0.55 16.03
CA ALA A 231 10.07 -1.24 14.79
C ALA A 231 9.48 -2.67 14.72
N ILE A 232 9.37 -3.38 15.85
CA ILE A 232 8.79 -4.73 15.93
C ILE A 232 7.26 -4.65 15.77
N HIS A 233 6.61 -3.72 16.46
CA HIS A 233 5.17 -3.50 16.36
C HIS A 233 4.72 -3.19 14.93
N ARG A 234 5.42 -2.25 14.28
CA ARG A 234 5.20 -1.90 12.88
C ARG A 234 5.22 -3.13 11.97
N ASN A 235 6.22 -4.00 12.18
CA ASN A 235 6.46 -5.17 11.36
C ASN A 235 5.36 -6.22 11.50
N ILE A 236 4.90 -6.48 12.73
CA ILE A 236 3.79 -7.39 13.03
C ILE A 236 2.50 -6.85 12.40
N ARG A 237 2.25 -5.53 12.48
CA ARG A 237 1.04 -4.91 11.93
C ARG A 237 1.01 -4.99 10.40
N LEU A 238 2.09 -4.57 9.73
CA LEU A 238 2.14 -4.44 8.27
C LEU A 238 2.11 -5.80 7.53
N ARG A 239 2.66 -6.86 8.13
CA ARG A 239 2.72 -8.20 7.50
C ARG A 239 1.48 -9.07 7.76
N GLY A 240 0.48 -8.57 8.48
CA GLY A 240 -0.58 -9.44 9.02
C GLY A 240 0.00 -10.46 10.02
N GLY A 241 1.12 -10.11 10.65
CA GLY A 241 1.91 -10.97 11.52
C GLY A 241 1.11 -11.54 12.68
N TYR A 242 0.10 -10.83 13.18
CA TYR A 242 -0.80 -11.36 14.22
C TYR A 242 -1.53 -12.63 13.78
N PHE A 243 -1.95 -12.73 12.52
CA PHE A 243 -2.64 -13.91 12.02
C PHE A 243 -1.67 -15.09 11.83
N LEU A 244 -0.51 -14.85 11.20
CA LEU A 244 0.54 -15.86 11.05
C LEU A 244 1.11 -16.31 12.41
N MET A 245 1.25 -15.39 13.35
CA MET A 245 1.69 -15.68 14.73
C MET A 245 0.63 -16.48 15.47
N ALA A 246 -0.66 -16.15 15.32
CA ALA A 246 -1.74 -16.94 15.91
C ALA A 246 -1.77 -18.37 15.33
N ILE A 247 -1.61 -18.53 14.02
CA ILE A 247 -1.47 -19.84 13.37
C ILE A 247 -0.22 -20.56 13.89
N GLY A 248 0.92 -19.90 13.97
CA GLY A 248 2.16 -20.49 14.47
C GLY A 248 2.05 -20.94 15.92
N LEU A 249 1.46 -20.13 16.79
CA LEU A 249 1.16 -20.47 18.18
C LEU A 249 0.19 -21.64 18.29
N PHE A 250 -0.86 -21.65 17.47
CA PHE A 250 -1.79 -22.78 17.42
C PHE A 250 -1.08 -24.07 16.98
N ASN A 251 -0.21 -24.01 15.97
CA ASN A 251 0.57 -25.15 15.52
C ASN A 251 1.64 -25.59 16.52
N LEU A 252 2.14 -24.69 17.38
CA LEU A 252 3.09 -24.99 18.45
C LEU A 252 2.48 -25.88 19.56
N ILE A 253 1.15 -25.87 19.73
CA ILE A 253 0.46 -26.68 20.76
C ILE A 253 0.72 -28.17 20.56
N PHE A 254 0.69 -28.66 19.31
CA PHE A 254 0.88 -30.08 19.01
C PHE A 254 2.29 -30.60 19.40
N PRO A 255 3.41 -29.95 18.98
CA PRO A 255 4.74 -30.32 19.43
C PRO A 255 4.96 -30.22 20.95
N ILE A 256 4.28 -29.29 21.63
CA ILE A 256 4.37 -29.18 23.11
C ILE A 256 3.77 -30.43 23.75
N ILE A 257 2.56 -30.81 23.34
CA ILE A 257 1.90 -32.01 23.87
C ILE A 257 2.74 -33.26 23.58
N GLU A 258 3.23 -33.39 22.35
CA GLU A 258 4.11 -34.49 21.94
C GLU A 258 5.39 -34.54 22.80
N SER A 259 6.02 -33.40 23.05
CA SER A 259 7.22 -33.31 23.88
C SER A 259 6.98 -33.70 25.33
N ILE A 260 5.84 -33.32 25.92
CA ILE A 260 5.42 -33.72 27.26
C ILE A 260 5.19 -35.24 27.32
N GLN A 261 4.48 -35.79 26.33
CA GLN A 261 4.20 -37.23 26.26
C GLN A 261 5.48 -38.07 26.13
N LEU A 262 6.47 -37.57 25.39
CA LEU A 262 7.75 -38.24 25.18
C LEU A 262 8.77 -37.97 26.30
N GLY A 263 8.48 -37.06 27.24
CA GLY A 263 9.40 -36.65 28.31
C GLY A 263 10.71 -36.01 27.82
N ARG A 264 10.75 -35.55 26.56
CA ARG A 264 11.94 -34.96 25.94
C ARG A 264 11.55 -33.91 24.89
N PRO A 265 12.37 -32.87 24.67
CA PRO A 265 12.12 -31.88 23.62
C PRO A 265 12.18 -32.51 22.23
N THR A 266 11.16 -32.26 21.41
CA THR A 266 11.08 -32.76 20.02
C THR A 266 11.69 -31.77 19.03
N PHE A 267 12.18 -32.27 17.89
CA PHE A 267 12.66 -31.42 16.82
C PHE A 267 11.59 -30.44 16.32
N MET A 268 10.33 -30.88 16.23
CA MET A 268 9.21 -30.03 15.85
C MET A 268 9.00 -28.87 16.83
N LEU A 269 9.17 -29.10 18.14
CA LEU A 269 9.10 -28.04 19.15
C LEU A 269 10.20 -26.99 18.91
N PHE A 270 11.44 -27.42 18.68
CA PHE A 270 12.54 -26.52 18.34
C PHE A 270 12.28 -25.75 17.05
N PHE A 271 11.77 -26.41 16.01
CA PHE A 271 11.45 -25.78 14.73
C PHE A 271 10.40 -24.68 14.91
N TRP A 272 9.30 -24.96 15.59
CA TRP A 272 8.23 -23.97 15.78
C TRP A 272 8.63 -22.83 16.72
N CYS A 273 9.37 -23.13 17.79
CA CYS A 273 9.96 -22.09 18.64
C CYS A 273 10.91 -21.19 17.84
N ALA A 274 11.83 -21.78 17.06
CA ALA A 274 12.74 -21.03 16.21
C ALA A 274 11.98 -20.23 15.14
N TRP A 275 10.95 -20.79 14.52
CA TRP A 275 10.12 -20.11 13.53
C TRP A 275 9.40 -18.90 14.12
N ILE A 276 8.83 -19.02 15.32
CA ILE A 276 8.18 -17.90 16.04
C ILE A 276 9.21 -16.83 16.38
N VAL A 277 10.37 -17.21 16.93
CA VAL A 277 11.46 -16.29 17.24
C VAL A 277 11.97 -15.58 15.99
N ILE A 278 12.14 -16.29 14.87
CA ILE A 278 12.54 -15.70 13.59
C ILE A 278 11.46 -14.76 13.06
N MET A 279 10.19 -15.15 13.09
CA MET A 279 9.06 -14.29 12.68
C MET A 279 8.99 -13.00 13.52
N TYR A 280 9.30 -13.11 14.81
CA TYR A 280 9.22 -12.02 15.78
C TYR A 280 10.44 -11.08 15.73
N LEU A 281 11.63 -11.66 15.65
CA LEU A 281 12.90 -10.94 15.67
C LEU A 281 13.40 -10.58 14.28
N MET A 282 12.89 -11.16 13.18
CA MET A 282 13.28 -10.73 11.84
C MET A 282 12.92 -9.25 11.70
N PRO A 283 13.90 -8.36 11.53
CA PRO A 283 13.58 -7.00 11.17
C PRO A 283 12.88 -7.02 9.80
N ALA A 284 12.01 -6.02 9.57
CA ALA A 284 11.41 -5.76 8.25
C ALA A 284 12.47 -5.68 7.13
N ALA A 285 13.72 -5.44 7.56
CA ALA A 285 14.95 -5.27 6.84
C ALA A 285 15.47 -6.50 6.09
N TYR A 286 14.97 -7.73 6.30
CA TYR A 286 15.34 -8.85 5.41
C TYR A 286 14.61 -8.75 4.06
N SER A 287 15.13 -7.83 3.25
CA SER A 287 15.46 -8.06 1.86
C SER A 287 16.77 -7.32 1.66
N ASN A 288 17.88 -8.03 1.55
CA ASN A 288 19.16 -7.45 1.11
C ASN A 288 19.11 -6.96 -0.35
N LYS A 289 17.94 -7.04 -1.01
CA LYS A 289 17.67 -6.23 -2.20
C LYS A 289 17.19 -4.87 -1.72
N PRO A 290 17.78 -3.78 -2.22
CA PRO A 290 17.26 -2.46 -1.94
C PRO A 290 15.75 -2.51 -2.26
N LYS A 291 14.93 -2.14 -1.28
CA LYS A 291 13.48 -2.05 -1.44
C LYS A 291 13.16 -0.62 -1.80
N GLN A 292 12.03 -0.42 -2.46
CA GLN A 292 11.42 0.90 -2.57
C GLN A 292 11.29 1.49 -1.16
N GLN A 293 11.97 2.61 -0.93
CA GLN A 293 11.92 3.37 0.31
C GLN A 293 11.14 4.66 0.04
N TRP A 294 10.47 5.13 1.08
CA TRP A 294 9.71 6.36 1.04
C TRP A 294 10.28 7.31 2.07
N LEU A 295 10.57 8.53 1.64
CA LEU A 295 10.97 9.61 2.52
C LEU A 295 9.87 10.66 2.55
N ILE A 296 9.61 11.21 3.73
CA ILE A 296 8.85 12.44 3.86
C ILE A 296 9.79 13.63 3.63
N VAL A 297 9.27 14.62 2.94
CA VAL A 297 9.91 15.93 2.74
C VAL A 297 8.85 17.01 2.94
N PRO A 298 9.24 18.26 3.24
CA PRO A 298 8.27 19.34 3.29
C PRO A 298 7.55 19.45 1.93
N GLY A 299 6.22 19.53 1.94
CA GLY A 299 5.41 19.74 0.73
C GLY A 299 5.41 18.57 -0.25
N GLY A 300 5.76 17.35 0.19
CA GLY A 300 5.78 16.20 -0.71
C GLY A 300 6.24 14.87 -0.13
N LEU A 301 6.49 13.92 -1.04
CA LEU A 301 7.08 12.62 -0.74
C LEU A 301 8.19 12.31 -1.74
N VAL A 302 9.21 11.59 -1.30
CA VAL A 302 10.25 11.07 -2.19
C VAL A 302 10.22 9.56 -2.17
N MET A 303 10.18 8.97 -3.35
CA MET A 303 10.23 7.53 -3.53
C MET A 303 11.60 7.15 -4.07
N ARG A 304 12.36 6.43 -3.26
CA ARG A 304 13.68 5.88 -3.59
C ARG A 304 13.50 4.46 -4.10
N GLN A 305 13.66 4.27 -5.40
CA GLN A 305 13.56 2.96 -6.03
C GLN A 305 14.92 2.48 -6.53
N PRO A 306 15.34 1.26 -6.19
CA PRO A 306 16.53 0.70 -6.76
C PRO A 306 16.26 0.12 -8.14
N THR A 307 17.13 0.48 -9.07
CA THR A 307 17.11 -0.04 -10.43
C THR A 307 17.83 -1.38 -10.51
N LYS A 308 17.55 -2.15 -11.58
CA LYS A 308 18.24 -3.42 -11.86
C LYS A 308 19.76 -3.30 -11.98
N ARG A 309 20.26 -2.10 -12.28
CA ARG A 309 21.69 -1.80 -12.45
C ARG A 309 22.39 -1.44 -11.14
N GLY A 310 21.69 -1.47 -10.01
CA GLY A 310 22.23 -1.04 -8.71
C GLY A 310 22.18 0.46 -8.48
N ASN A 311 21.85 1.26 -9.50
CA ASN A 311 21.58 2.69 -9.34
C ASN A 311 20.28 2.91 -8.58
N ILE A 312 20.19 4.05 -7.90
CA ILE A 312 19.00 4.48 -7.19
C ILE A 312 18.31 5.57 -7.99
N ASP A 313 17.04 5.33 -8.26
CA ASP A 313 16.12 6.28 -8.86
C ASP A 313 15.33 6.99 -7.77
N LEU A 314 15.20 8.31 -7.92
CA LEU A 314 14.53 9.17 -6.96
C LEU A 314 13.37 9.85 -7.67
N GLN A 315 12.15 9.49 -7.30
CA GLN A 315 10.94 10.17 -7.77
C GLN A 315 10.44 11.12 -6.68
N VAL A 316 10.36 12.41 -7.02
CA VAL A 316 9.85 13.45 -6.11
C VAL A 316 8.39 13.73 -6.46
N PHE A 317 7.50 13.49 -5.50
CA PHE A 317 6.08 13.80 -5.60
C PHE A 317 5.82 15.12 -4.87
N ASN A 318 5.74 16.22 -5.62
CA ASN A 318 5.42 17.54 -5.10
C ASN A 318 3.91 17.69 -4.89
N ALA A 319 3.49 18.10 -3.70
CA ALA A 319 2.09 18.27 -3.33
C ALA A 319 1.31 19.13 -4.34
N ALA A 320 1.88 20.23 -4.83
CA ALA A 320 1.22 21.14 -5.77
C ALA A 320 0.95 20.51 -7.16
N ARG A 321 1.71 19.48 -7.54
CA ARG A 321 1.63 18.84 -8.87
C ARG A 321 1.11 17.41 -8.82
N CYS A 322 0.88 16.88 -7.63
CA CYS A 322 0.48 15.49 -7.44
C CYS A 322 -0.87 15.41 -6.75
N ILE A 323 -1.51 14.25 -6.86
CA ILE A 323 -2.62 13.88 -6.00
C ILE A 323 -2.11 12.92 -4.94
N LEU A 324 -2.59 13.09 -3.70
CA LEU A 324 -2.43 12.10 -2.64
C LEU A 324 -3.78 11.51 -2.29
N LEU A 325 -3.88 10.19 -2.30
CA LEU A 325 -5.05 9.45 -1.86
C LEU A 325 -4.68 8.55 -0.69
N SER A 326 -5.37 8.73 0.42
CA SER A 326 -5.24 7.89 1.61
C SER A 326 -6.50 7.07 1.83
N THR A 327 -6.32 5.78 2.06
CA THR A 327 -7.41 4.83 2.28
C THR A 327 -7.20 4.06 3.57
N GLU A 328 -8.21 4.07 4.44
CA GLU A 328 -8.20 3.31 5.69
C GLU A 328 -8.36 1.81 5.41
N ALA A 329 -7.32 1.04 5.71
CA ALA A 329 -7.32 -0.42 5.65
C ALA A 329 -7.82 -1.04 6.98
N ARG A 330 -7.67 -2.35 7.16
CA ARG A 330 -8.01 -3.01 8.44
C ARG A 330 -6.91 -2.73 9.48
N ASN A 331 -7.27 -2.80 10.76
CA ASN A 331 -6.33 -2.75 11.90
C ASN A 331 -5.52 -1.46 12.04
N ARG A 332 -6.11 -0.28 11.77
CA ARG A 332 -5.42 1.02 11.91
C ARG A 332 -4.17 1.10 11.03
N LEU A 333 -4.33 0.61 9.81
CA LEU A 333 -3.35 0.72 8.74
C LEU A 333 -3.96 1.59 7.66
N TRP A 334 -3.11 2.35 7.00
CA TRP A 334 -3.49 3.18 5.88
C TRP A 334 -2.66 2.79 4.66
N THR A 335 -3.30 2.90 3.50
CA THR A 335 -2.60 2.85 2.22
C THR A 335 -2.60 4.26 1.64
N ILE A 336 -1.41 4.82 1.46
CA ILE A 336 -1.19 6.07 0.74
C ILE A 336 -0.84 5.74 -0.70
N ASN A 337 -1.49 6.40 -1.63
CA ASN A 337 -1.18 6.38 -3.05
C ASN A 337 -0.89 7.81 -3.49
N VAL A 338 0.12 7.99 -4.32
CA VAL A 338 0.51 9.27 -4.92
C VAL A 338 0.71 9.11 -6.41
N ALA A 339 0.36 10.15 -7.16
CA ALA A 339 0.46 10.18 -8.61
C ALA A 339 0.73 11.60 -9.11
N ASP A 340 1.62 11.72 -10.09
CA ASP A 340 2.00 12.98 -10.77
C ASP A 340 1.60 12.99 -12.26
N GLY A 341 0.82 11.99 -12.69
CA GLY A 341 0.40 11.79 -14.08
C GLY A 341 1.33 10.87 -14.90
N GLN A 342 2.62 10.79 -14.54
CA GLN A 342 3.60 9.92 -15.21
C GLN A 342 3.91 8.68 -14.38
N SER A 343 4.04 8.88 -13.08
CA SER A 343 4.45 7.91 -12.09
C SER A 343 3.36 7.76 -11.05
N THR A 344 3.24 6.55 -10.52
CA THR A 344 2.40 6.25 -9.38
C THR A 344 3.24 5.53 -8.34
N GLY A 345 2.95 5.79 -7.08
CA GLY A 345 3.59 5.11 -5.99
C GLY A 345 2.59 4.89 -4.87
N TRP A 346 2.83 3.85 -4.09
CA TRP A 346 2.02 3.54 -2.93
C TRP A 346 2.90 3.07 -1.79
N LEU A 347 2.40 3.26 -0.58
CA LEU A 347 3.03 2.78 0.64
C LEU A 347 1.93 2.46 1.67
N ARG A 348 2.18 1.44 2.49
CA ARG A 348 1.35 1.14 3.66
C ARG A 348 2.02 1.69 4.90
N VAL A 349 1.22 2.35 5.72
CA VAL A 349 1.65 3.08 6.92
C VAL A 349 0.72 2.81 8.08
N THR A 350 1.24 3.02 9.29
CA THR A 350 0.43 3.09 10.51
C THR A 350 -0.37 4.39 10.57
N ASP A 351 -1.34 4.48 11.48
CA ASP A 351 -2.06 5.74 11.76
C ASP A 351 -1.10 6.89 12.08
N PHE A 352 -0.03 6.60 12.83
CA PHE A 352 0.97 7.60 13.25
C PHE A 352 1.80 8.10 12.07
N GLU A 353 2.28 7.17 11.24
CA GLU A 353 3.03 7.52 10.04
C GLU A 353 2.16 8.28 9.03
N MET A 354 0.89 7.88 8.88
CA MET A 354 -0.11 8.53 8.04
C MET A 354 -0.33 9.99 8.43
N ASP A 355 -0.47 10.27 9.73
CA ASP A 355 -0.65 11.64 10.24
C ASP A 355 0.55 12.52 9.85
N LEU A 356 1.77 12.08 10.14
CA LEU A 356 2.96 12.87 9.84
C LEU A 356 3.15 13.08 8.34
N VAL A 357 2.88 12.06 7.51
CA VAL A 357 2.93 12.18 6.05
C VAL A 357 1.94 13.24 5.55
N LEU A 358 0.72 13.29 6.08
CA LEU A 358 -0.26 14.30 5.68
C LEU A 358 0.16 15.71 6.10
N ARG A 359 0.67 15.87 7.32
CA ARG A 359 1.15 17.18 7.79
C ARG A 359 2.34 17.67 6.96
N ALA A 360 3.26 16.77 6.61
CA ALA A 360 4.38 17.05 5.71
C ALA A 360 3.90 17.41 4.29
N TRP A 361 2.95 16.63 3.74
CA TRP A 361 2.39 16.87 2.42
C TRP A 361 1.67 18.22 2.31
N CYS A 362 0.93 18.60 3.36
CA CYS A 362 0.24 19.89 3.41
C CYS A 362 1.15 21.05 3.82
N SER A 363 2.44 20.82 4.07
CA SER A 363 3.39 21.87 4.43
C SER A 363 3.41 22.99 3.37
N PRO A 364 3.42 24.26 3.78
CA PRO A 364 3.59 25.37 2.85
C PRO A 364 5.01 25.48 2.29
N ILE A 365 5.97 24.75 2.88
CA ILE A 365 7.37 24.78 2.46
C ILE A 365 7.52 23.92 1.21
N PRO A 366 8.15 24.42 0.13
CA PRO A 366 8.32 23.66 -1.09
C PRO A 366 9.25 22.45 -0.86
N PRO A 367 9.03 21.34 -1.58
CA PRO A 367 9.90 20.19 -1.48
C PRO A 367 11.31 20.49 -2.00
N PRO A 368 12.34 19.84 -1.44
CA PRO A 368 13.71 19.97 -1.90
C PRO A 368 13.83 19.50 -3.36
N THR A 369 14.77 20.08 -4.09
CA THR A 369 15.01 19.70 -5.49
C THR A 369 15.69 18.34 -5.60
N VAL A 370 15.65 17.72 -6.77
CA VAL A 370 16.28 16.41 -7.01
C VAL A 370 17.79 16.45 -6.74
N GLU A 371 18.43 17.59 -7.01
CA GLU A 371 19.85 17.82 -6.76
C GLU A 371 20.17 17.81 -5.25
N GLN A 372 19.33 18.46 -4.43
CA GLN A 372 19.47 18.45 -2.96
C GLN A 372 19.24 17.07 -2.36
N LEU A 373 18.47 16.22 -3.04
CA LEU A 373 18.21 14.85 -2.63
C LEU A 373 19.30 13.86 -3.08
N SER A 374 20.24 14.30 -3.93
CA SER A 374 21.28 13.41 -4.47
C SER A 374 22.28 12.92 -3.42
N ASP A 375 22.43 13.65 -2.32
CA ASP A 375 23.26 13.27 -1.17
C ASP A 375 22.66 12.09 -0.38
N PHE A 376 21.37 11.79 -0.58
CA PHE A 376 20.67 10.68 0.06
C PHE A 376 20.69 9.38 -0.79
N ARG A 377 21.55 9.33 -1.82
CA ARG A 377 21.68 8.19 -2.75
C ARG A 377 22.31 6.94 -2.14
#